data_AF-A0A7V2CLR8-F1
#
_entry.id   AF-A0A7V2CLR8-F1
#
_cell.length_a   1.000
_cell.length_b   1.000
_cell.length_c   1.000
_cell.angle_alpha   90.00
_cell.angle_beta   90.00
_cell.angle_gamma   90.00
#
_symmetry.space_group_name_H-M   'P 1'
#
loop_
_entity.id
_entity.type
_entity.pdbx_description
1 polymer ?
#
loop_
_entity_poly.entity_id
_entity_poly.type
_entity_poly.pdbx_seq_one_letter_code
_entity_poly.pdbx_strand_id
1 'polypeptide(L)'
;MPDPSVLEVFDNPHPSRDYLVEHVAAEFTSLCPRTGQPDFGVIRVSYVPDKRCLELRSLKLYLQQYRQQGIFYEDVTNVILDHLLARCSPRWMRVRSEWSTRGGIRSVITCEHGQRPPQAPSD
;
A
#
# COMPACT_ATOMS: atom_id res chain seq x y z
N MET A 1 5.17 -15.78 1.31
CA MET A 1 5.22 -14.36 0.93
C MET A 1 4.25 -14.14 -0.23
N PRO A 2 3.52 -13.02 -0.24
CA PRO A 2 2.62 -12.65 -1.33
C PRO A 2 3.35 -12.60 -2.67
N ASP A 3 2.71 -13.10 -3.72
CA ASP A 3 3.17 -13.05 -5.10
C ASP A 3 2.83 -11.69 -5.73
N PRO A 4 3.82 -10.84 -6.03
CA PRO A 4 3.60 -9.56 -6.68
C PRO A 4 3.27 -9.69 -8.18
N SER A 5 3.35 -10.88 -8.78
CA SER A 5 3.03 -11.09 -10.21
C SER A 5 1.58 -10.81 -10.56
N VAL A 6 0.68 -10.92 -9.57
CA VAL A 6 -0.74 -10.63 -9.74
C VAL A 6 -1.03 -9.14 -9.93
N LEU A 7 -0.09 -8.24 -9.59
CA LEU A 7 -0.26 -6.80 -9.70
C LEU A 7 -0.21 -6.36 -11.17
N GLU A 8 -1.32 -5.81 -11.63
CA GLU A 8 -1.48 -5.28 -12.98
C GLU A 8 -1.44 -3.75 -12.96
N VAL A 9 -1.10 -3.20 -14.12
CA VAL A 9 -1.00 -1.76 -14.33
C VAL A 9 -1.62 -1.39 -15.68
N PHE A 10 -2.09 -0.15 -15.80
CA PHE A 10 -2.59 0.40 -17.04
C PHE A 10 -1.93 1.76 -17.32
N ASP A 11 -2.02 2.23 -18.56
CA ASP A 11 -1.42 3.51 -18.97
C ASP A 11 -2.06 4.68 -18.21
N ASN A 12 -1.22 5.58 -17.71
CA ASN A 12 -1.70 6.82 -17.11
C ASN A 12 -2.44 7.65 -18.16
N PRO A 13 -3.73 7.99 -17.96
CA PRO A 13 -4.51 8.79 -18.93
C PRO A 13 -4.08 10.26 -19.03
N HIS A 14 -3.35 10.78 -18.03
CA HIS A 14 -2.92 12.17 -17.92
C HIS A 14 -1.44 12.28 -17.47
N PRO A 15 -0.47 11.75 -18.24
CA PRO A 15 0.94 11.70 -17.81
C PRO A 15 1.63 13.07 -17.77
N SER A 16 1.03 14.10 -18.37
CA SER A 16 1.56 15.46 -18.44
C SER A 16 1.29 16.29 -17.18
N ARG A 17 0.56 15.78 -16.19
CA ARG A 17 0.20 16.50 -14.97
C ARG A 17 0.30 15.59 -13.76
N ASP A 18 0.83 16.13 -12.66
CA ASP A 18 0.78 15.44 -11.36
C ASP A 18 -0.65 15.44 -10.81
N TYR A 19 -1.09 14.27 -10.36
CA TYR A 19 -2.31 14.11 -9.58
C TYR A 19 -2.10 13.03 -8.52
N LEU A 20 -2.79 13.19 -7.39
CA LEU A 20 -2.71 12.23 -6.29
C LEU A 20 -3.81 11.18 -6.43
N VAL A 21 -3.41 9.91 -6.41
CA VAL A 21 -4.32 8.77 -6.26
C VAL A 21 -4.22 8.26 -4.83
N GLU A 22 -5.37 8.05 -4.19
CA GLU A 22 -5.45 7.37 -2.90
C GLU A 22 -6.36 6.13 -3.00
N HIS A 23 -5.83 4.99 -2.57
CA HIS A 23 -6.58 3.75 -2.38
C HIS A 23 -6.58 3.38 -0.91
N VAL A 24 -7.76 3.09 -0.38
CA VAL A 24 -7.96 2.71 1.03
C VAL A 24 -8.54 1.29 1.08
N ALA A 25 -7.71 0.34 1.52
CA ALA A 25 -8.13 -1.03 1.79
C ALA A 25 -8.45 -1.15 3.29
N ALA A 26 -9.72 -0.93 3.64
CA ALA A 26 -10.20 -0.93 5.03
C ALA A 26 -10.34 -2.33 5.65
N GLU A 27 -10.24 -3.39 4.85
CA GLU A 27 -10.45 -4.78 5.24
C GLU A 27 -9.13 -5.60 5.21
N PHE A 28 -7.99 -4.95 5.42
CA PHE A 28 -6.71 -5.64 5.38
C PHE A 28 -6.53 -6.52 6.62
N THR A 29 -5.99 -7.73 6.41
CA THR A 29 -5.67 -8.64 7.50
C THR A 29 -4.45 -9.51 7.17
N SER A 30 -3.70 -9.86 8.21
CA SER A 30 -2.57 -10.80 8.17
C SER A 30 -2.48 -11.58 9.48
N LEU A 31 -1.47 -12.43 9.67
CA LEU A 31 -1.27 -13.16 10.92
C LEU A 31 -0.06 -12.62 11.69
N CYS A 32 -0.18 -12.56 13.01
CA CYS A 32 0.97 -12.29 13.87
C CYS A 32 1.99 -13.44 13.74
N PRO A 33 3.27 -13.19 13.36
CA PRO A 33 4.29 -14.23 13.21
C PRO A 33 4.53 -15.09 14.46
N ARG A 34 4.22 -14.53 15.64
CA ARG A 34 4.52 -15.17 16.94
C ARG A 34 3.37 -16.01 17.46
N THR A 35 2.13 -15.54 17.30
CA THR A 35 0.95 -16.17 17.92
C THR A 35 0.00 -16.80 16.92
N GLY A 36 0.14 -16.52 15.63
CA GLY A 36 -0.78 -16.97 14.59
C GLY A 36 -2.17 -16.33 14.65
N GLN A 37 -2.40 -15.41 15.59
CA GLN A 37 -3.68 -14.69 15.70
C GLN A 37 -3.81 -13.65 14.58
N PRO A 38 -5.02 -13.44 14.04
CA PRO A 38 -5.25 -12.48 12.97
C PRO A 38 -5.04 -11.04 13.46
N ASP A 39 -4.35 -10.27 12.64
CA ASP A 39 -4.19 -8.83 12.72
C ASP A 39 -5.07 -8.16 11.70
N PHE A 40 -5.73 -7.08 12.11
CA PHE A 40 -6.61 -6.28 11.26
C PHE A 40 -6.06 -4.87 11.15
N GLY A 41 -6.21 -4.28 9.97
CA GLY A 41 -5.77 -2.92 9.75
C GLY A 41 -6.33 -2.32 8.48
N VAL A 42 -5.96 -1.06 8.27
CA VAL A 42 -6.26 -0.29 7.06
C VAL A 42 -4.96 -0.04 6.33
N ILE A 43 -4.88 -0.42 5.05
CA ILE A 43 -3.76 -0.05 4.17
C ILE A 43 -4.19 1.13 3.31
N ARG A 44 -3.44 2.22 3.35
CA ARG A 44 -3.58 3.37 2.46
C ARG A 44 -2.38 3.41 1.52
N VAL A 45 -2.66 3.36 0.23
CA VAL A 45 -1.67 3.59 -0.82
C VAL A 45 -1.97 4.95 -1.43
N SER A 46 -1.08 5.92 -1.23
CA SER A 46 -1.15 7.24 -1.84
C SER A 46 -0.01 7.35 -2.86
N TYR A 47 -0.26 7.72 -4.11
CA TYR A 47 0.82 7.85 -5.10
C TYR A 47 0.53 8.88 -6.18
N VAL A 48 1.59 9.38 -6.80
CA VAL A 48 1.56 10.20 -8.01
C VAL A 48 2.10 9.34 -9.16
N PRO A 49 1.24 8.89 -10.09
CA PRO A 49 1.68 8.03 -11.19
C PRO A 49 2.65 8.78 -12.11
N ASP A 50 3.59 8.04 -12.71
CA ASP A 50 4.31 8.51 -13.89
C ASP A 50 3.59 8.01 -15.16
N LYS A 51 4.15 7.00 -15.85
CA LYS A 51 3.53 6.46 -17.08
C LYS A 51 2.41 5.45 -16.81
N ARG A 52 2.35 4.86 -15.61
CA ARG A 52 1.47 3.74 -15.30
C ARG A 52 0.73 3.94 -13.99
N CYS A 53 -0.52 3.50 -13.96
CA CYS A 53 -1.39 3.46 -12.79
C CYS A 53 -1.55 2.02 -12.31
N LEU A 54 -1.75 1.83 -11.00
CA LEU A 54 -2.12 0.53 -10.44
C LEU A 54 -3.55 0.17 -10.84
N GLU A 55 -3.77 -1.07 -11.29
CA GLU A 55 -5.11 -1.58 -11.55
C GLU A 55 -5.76 -2.02 -10.22
N LEU A 56 -6.99 -1.56 -9.96
CA LEU A 56 -7.63 -1.67 -8.63
C LEU A 56 -7.97 -3.11 -8.24
N ARG A 57 -8.44 -3.94 -9.19
CA ARG A 57 -8.79 -5.34 -8.91
C ARG A 57 -7.56 -6.15 -8.51
N SER A 58 -6.45 -5.98 -9.21
CA SER A 58 -5.17 -6.64 -9.00
C SER A 58 -4.56 -6.24 -7.66
N LEU A 59 -4.63 -4.95 -7.29
CA LEU A 59 -4.25 -4.47 -5.97
C LEU A 59 -5.07 -5.14 -4.86
N LYS A 60 -6.39 -5.26 -5.04
CA LYS A 60 -7.26 -5.98 -4.10
C LYS A 60 -6.81 -7.45 -3.95
N LEU A 61 -6.62 -8.15 -5.07
CA LEU A 61 -6.23 -9.57 -5.06
C LEU A 61 -4.86 -9.77 -4.41
N TYR A 62 -3.90 -8.88 -4.69
CA TYR A 62 -2.59 -8.86 -4.05
C TYR A 62 -2.70 -8.71 -2.52
N LEU A 63 -3.43 -7.71 -2.04
CA LEU A 63 -3.60 -7.46 -0.60
C LEU A 63 -4.31 -8.63 0.11
N GLN A 64 -5.22 -9.32 -0.56
CA GLN A 64 -5.92 -10.48 0.01
C GLN A 64 -5.00 -11.69 0.29
N GLN A 65 -3.85 -11.79 -0.38
CA GLN A 65 -2.89 -12.87 -0.15
C GLN A 65 -2.26 -12.84 1.25
N TYR A 66 -2.29 -11.69 1.93
CA TYR A 66 -1.72 -11.53 3.26
C TYR A 66 -2.54 -12.21 4.37
N ARG A 67 -3.80 -12.58 4.11
CA ARG A 67 -4.73 -13.10 5.13
C ARG A 67 -4.16 -14.25 5.96
N GLN A 68 -3.40 -15.14 5.33
CA GLN A 68 -2.77 -16.31 5.98
C GLN A 68 -1.26 -16.15 6.15
N GLN A 69 -0.70 -14.96 5.91
CA GLN A 69 0.72 -14.70 5.98
C GLN A 69 1.10 -14.19 7.38
N GLY A 70 2.02 -14.90 8.03
CA GLY A 70 2.71 -14.41 9.22
C GLY A 70 3.68 -13.29 8.84
N ILE A 71 3.42 -12.05 9.25
CA ILE A 71 4.30 -10.90 8.94
C ILE A 71 4.19 -9.77 9.99
N PHE A 72 5.30 -9.10 10.28
CA PHE A 72 5.31 -7.93 11.16
C PHE A 72 4.73 -6.70 10.45
N TYR A 73 4.15 -5.76 11.21
CA TYR A 73 3.52 -4.54 10.67
C TYR A 73 4.49 -3.68 9.86
N GLU A 74 5.72 -3.58 10.33
CA GLU A 74 6.81 -2.87 9.69
C GLU A 74 7.16 -3.50 8.35
N ASP A 75 7.31 -4.83 8.35
CA ASP A 75 7.72 -5.61 7.19
C ASP A 75 6.64 -5.59 6.10
N VAL A 76 5.37 -5.84 6.46
CA VAL A 76 4.26 -5.80 5.48
C VAL A 76 4.11 -4.42 4.84
N THR A 77 4.31 -3.35 5.58
CA THR A 77 4.19 -1.98 5.03
C THR A 77 5.29 -1.73 4.00
N ASN A 78 6.53 -2.12 4.29
CA ASN A 78 7.67 -1.95 3.38
C ASN A 78 7.59 -2.89 2.17
N VAL A 79 7.26 -4.17 2.36
CA VAL A 79 7.09 -5.14 1.27
C VAL A 79 5.99 -4.71 0.30
N ILE A 80 4.87 -4.17 0.80
CA ILE A 80 3.84 -3.59 -0.06
C ILE A 80 4.42 -2.45 -0.89
N LEU A 81 5.14 -1.50 -0.29
CA LEU A 81 5.76 -0.40 -1.02
C LEU A 81 6.70 -0.92 -2.12
N ASP A 82 7.63 -1.81 -1.80
CA ASP A 82 8.62 -2.34 -2.74
C ASP A 82 7.96 -3.04 -3.94
N HIS A 83 6.95 -3.88 -3.68
CA HIS A 83 6.23 -4.58 -4.74
C HIS A 83 5.44 -3.62 -5.65
N LEU A 84 4.82 -2.57 -5.09
CA LEU A 84 4.09 -1.58 -5.88
C LEU A 84 5.04 -0.70 -6.71
N LEU A 85 6.17 -0.28 -6.14
CA LEU A 85 7.22 0.49 -6.84
C LEU A 85 7.75 -0.29 -8.05
N ALA A 86 8.03 -1.58 -7.88
CA ALA A 86 8.50 -2.45 -8.95
C ALA A 86 7.49 -2.57 -10.11
N ARG A 87 6.19 -2.35 -9.86
CA ARG A 87 5.12 -2.54 -10.84
C ARG A 87 4.76 -1.26 -11.59
N CYS A 88 4.51 -0.16 -10.88
CA CYS A 88 4.02 1.07 -11.53
C CYS A 88 5.07 2.18 -11.69
N SER A 89 6.21 2.11 -11.00
CA SER A 89 7.31 3.10 -11.08
C SER A 89 6.79 4.57 -10.97
N PRO A 90 6.13 4.92 -9.86
CA PRO A 90 5.49 6.22 -9.70
C PRO A 90 6.53 7.33 -9.45
N ARG A 91 6.12 8.59 -9.62
CA ARG A 91 6.95 9.77 -9.25
C ARG A 91 7.14 9.87 -7.75
N TRP A 92 6.08 9.54 -7.01
CA TRP A 92 6.07 9.45 -5.55
C TRP A 92 5.05 8.40 -5.10
N MET A 93 5.35 7.69 -4.04
CA MET A 93 4.40 6.77 -3.39
C MET A 93 4.61 6.74 -1.88
N ARG A 94 3.50 6.57 -1.17
CA ARG A 94 3.43 6.31 0.26
C ARG A 94 2.54 5.10 0.51
N VAL A 95 3.01 4.21 1.37
CA VAL A 95 2.17 3.18 1.99
C VAL A 95 2.07 3.50 3.47
N ARG A 96 0.84 3.58 3.97
CA ARG A 96 0.54 3.77 5.39
C ARG A 96 -0.38 2.65 5.87
N SER A 97 0.06 1.92 6.90
CA SER A 97 -0.74 0.90 7.57
C SER A 97 -1.21 1.39 8.93
N GLU A 98 -2.48 1.17 9.25
CA GLU A 98 -3.09 1.51 10.54
C GLU A 98 -3.67 0.26 11.17
N TRP A 99 -3.12 -0.18 12.30
CA TRP A 99 -3.47 -1.47 12.91
C TRP A 99 -4.45 -1.31 14.05
N SER A 100 -5.35 -2.30 14.19
CA SER A 100 -6.22 -2.42 15.35
C SER A 100 -5.42 -2.62 16.64
N THR A 101 -6.01 -2.20 17.76
CA THR A 101 -5.37 -2.22 19.06
C THR A 101 -5.02 -3.65 19.51
N ARG A 102 -3.76 -3.86 19.92
CA ARG A 102 -3.32 -5.06 20.65
C ARG A 102 -2.66 -4.67 21.96
N GLY A 103 -3.08 -5.30 23.07
CA GLY A 103 -2.54 -4.99 24.40
C GLY A 103 -2.70 -3.53 24.81
N GLY A 104 -3.75 -2.85 24.33
CA GLY A 104 -3.95 -1.42 24.57
C GLY A 104 -3.14 -0.47 23.69
N ILE A 105 -2.33 -0.99 22.75
CA ILE A 105 -1.46 -0.19 21.88
C ILE A 105 -1.95 -0.29 20.43
N ARG A 106 -1.97 0.85 19.74
CA ARG A 106 -2.19 0.95 18.29
C ARG A 106 -0.89 1.33 17.58
N SER A 107 -0.65 0.74 16.42
CA SER A 107 0.52 1.04 15.60
C SER A 107 0.10 1.63 14.26
N VAL A 108 0.86 2.62 13.82
CA VAL A 108 0.74 3.20 12.48
C VAL A 108 2.14 3.18 11.87
N ILE A 109 2.31 2.49 10.75
CA ILE A 109 3.58 2.46 10.02
C ILE A 109 3.39 3.24 8.73
N THR A 110 4.38 4.06 8.37
CA THR A 110 4.39 4.81 7.11
C THR A 110 5.77 4.70 6.47
N CYS A 111 5.82 4.34 5.19
CA CYS A 111 7.02 4.43 4.37
C CYS A 111 6.69 5.14 3.05
N GLU A 112 7.69 5.83 2.50
CA GLU A 112 7.55 6.66 1.30
C GLU A 112 8.75 6.49 0.36
N HIS A 113 8.53 6.71 -0.93
CA HIS A 113 9.55 6.75 -1.96
C HIS A 113 9.32 7.92 -2.92
N GLY A 114 10.41 8.55 -3.36
CA GLY A 114 10.38 9.71 -4.24
C GLY A 114 10.13 11.03 -3.51
N GLN A 115 10.03 12.11 -4.27
CA GLN A 115 9.73 13.45 -3.73
C GLN A 115 8.25 13.76 -3.94
N ARG A 116 7.51 13.98 -2.85
CA ARG A 116 6.10 14.34 -2.93
C ARG A 116 5.97 15.70 -3.65
N PRO A 117 5.16 15.80 -4.74
CA PRO A 117 4.88 17.08 -5.35
C PRO A 117 4.26 18.04 -4.34
N PRO A 118 4.55 19.35 -4.43
CA PRO A 118 3.87 20.35 -3.61
C PRO A 118 2.35 20.18 -3.77
N GLN A 119 1.64 19.99 -2.67
CA GLN A 119 0.18 20.05 -2.73
C GLN A 119 -0.20 21.50 -3.03
N ALA A 120 -1.16 21.70 -3.94
CA ALA A 120 -1.86 22.97 -3.97
C ALA A 120 -2.39 23.25 -2.55
N PRO A 121 -2.36 24.51 -2.08
CA PRO A 121 -2.97 24.86 -0.81
C PRO A 121 -4.37 24.25 -0.76
N SER A 122 -4.68 23.52 0.30
CA SER A 122 -6.07 23.21 0.59
C SER A 122 -6.79 24.53 0.80
N ASP A 123 -7.77 24.84 -0.06
CA ASP A 123 -8.70 25.96 0.13
C ASP A 123 -9.40 25.88 1.50
#